data_AF-A0A9P1JTD8-F1
#
_entry.id   AF-A0A9P1JTD8-F1
#
_cell.length_a   1.000
_cell.length_b   1.000
_cell.length_c   1.000
_cell.angle_alpha   90.00
_cell.angle_beta   90.00
_cell.angle_gamma   90.00
#
_symmetry.space_group_name_H-M   'P 1'
#
loop_
_entity.id
_entity.type
_entity.pdbx_description
1 polymer ?
#
loop_
_entity_poly.entity_id
_entity_poly.type
_entity_poly.pdbx_seq_one_letter_code
_entity_poly.pdbx_strand_id
1 'polypeptide(L)' 'MRYAVYRPDTGEILRTGYCGRSAMEAQARTGEAATEVAPDVSDETHRIVDGQAVEKE' A
#
# COMPACT_ATOMS: atom_id res chain seq x y z
N MET A 1 2.12 8.80 9.32
CA MET A 1 2.63 7.67 8.51
C MET A 1 1.53 7.21 7.59
N ARG A 2 1.76 7.19 6.26
CA ARG A 2 0.83 6.67 5.26
C ARG A 2 1.22 5.23 4.95
N TYR A 3 0.25 4.38 4.64
CA TYR A 3 0.48 2.99 4.26
C TYR A 3 -0.20 2.70 2.92
N ALA A 4 0.27 1.65 2.28
CA ALA A 4 -0.41 0.98 1.18
C ALA A 4 -0.62 -0.49 1.57
N VAL A 5 -1.82 -1.01 1.31
CA VAL A 5 -2.09 -2.44 1.29
C VAL A 5 -2.15 -2.89 -0.15
N TYR A 6 -1.44 -3.97 -0.48
CA TYR A 6 -1.20 -4.39 -1.84
C TYR A 6 -1.19 -5.91 -1.99
N ARG A 7 -1.34 -6.39 -3.23
CA ARG A 7 -1.16 -7.80 -3.61
C ARG A 7 0.33 -8.10 -3.79
N PRO A 8 0.94 -9.00 -3.00
CA PRO A 8 2.38 -9.28 -3.09
C PRO A 8 2.82 -9.86 -4.44
N ASP A 9 1.92 -10.58 -5.10
CA ASP A 9 2.13 -11.29 -6.36
C ASP A 9 2.11 -10.36 -7.58
N THR A 10 1.34 -9.27 -7.53
CA THR A 10 1.19 -8.34 -8.67
C THR A 10 1.73 -6.94 -8.39
N GLY A 11 1.91 -6.60 -7.12
CA GLY A 11 2.22 -5.24 -6.66
C GLY A 11 1.03 -4.28 -6.71
N GLU A 12 -0.16 -4.74 -7.06
CA GLU A 12 -1.36 -3.91 -7.16
C GLU A 12 -1.72 -3.31 -5.79
N ILE A 13 -1.80 -1.98 -5.72
CA ILE A 13 -2.27 -1.27 -4.52
C ILE A 13 -3.79 -1.43 -4.47
N LEU A 14 -4.28 -1.99 -3.38
CA LEU A 14 -5.71 -2.19 -3.12
C LEU A 14 -6.32 -1.04 -2.34
N ARG A 15 -5.52 -0.44 -1.44
CA ARG A 15 -5.95 0.69 -0.60
C ARG A 15 -4.74 1.44 -0.04
N THR A 16 -4.89 2.75 0.07
CA THR A 16 -3.95 3.62 0.78
C THR A 16 -4.67 4.35 1.91
N GLY A 17 -3.92 4.73 2.94
CA GLY A 17 -4.52 5.47 4.05
C GLY A 17 -3.50 5.89 5.10
N TYR A 18 -3.98 6.49 6.18
CA TYR A 18 -3.14 6.95 7.28
C TYR A 18 -3.23 6.00 8.46
N CYS A 19 -2.09 5.68 9.09
CA CYS A 19 -2.08 4.97 10.35
C CYS A 19 -2.67 5.85 11.46
N GLY A 20 -3.99 5.77 11.66
CA GLY A 20 -4.68 6.35 12.81
C GLY A 20 -4.53 5.48 14.07
N ARG A 21 -5.01 5.98 15.22
CA ARG A 21 -4.96 5.26 16.51
C ARG A 21 -5.51 3.84 16.47
N SER A 22 -6.46 3.58 15.57
CA SER A 22 -7.14 2.29 15.45
C SER A 22 -6.39 1.29 14.56
N ALA A 23 -5.48 1.74 13.69
CA ALA A 23 -4.69 0.97 12.71
C ALA A 23 -5.44 -0.07 11.84
N MET A 24 -6.76 -0.22 11.96
CA MET A 24 -7.58 -1.21 11.25
C MET A 24 -7.46 -1.07 9.73
N GLU A 25 -7.39 0.16 9.24
CA GLU A 25 -7.31 0.43 7.81
C GLU A 25 -5.94 0.03 7.22
N ALA A 26 -4.90 -0.12 8.04
CA ALA A 26 -3.58 -0.63 7.64
C ALA A 26 -3.47 -2.16 7.70
N GLN A 27 -4.47 -2.85 8.25
CA GLN A 27 -4.40 -4.29 8.48
C GLN A 27 -4.64 -5.07 7.19
N ALA A 28 -3.56 -5.63 6.62
CA ALA A 28 -3.62 -6.54 5.49
C ALA A 28 -4.48 -7.78 5.81
N ARG A 29 -5.30 -8.20 4.84
CA ARG A 29 -6.07 -9.46 4.90
C ARG A 29 -5.24 -10.62 4.35
N THR A 30 -5.78 -11.84 4.42
CA THR A 30 -5.14 -13.02 3.82
C THR A 30 -4.85 -12.79 2.35
N GLY A 31 -3.58 -12.91 1.95
CA GLY A 31 -3.11 -12.67 0.58
C GLY A 31 -2.76 -11.21 0.27
N GLU A 32 -2.85 -10.31 1.25
CA GLU A 32 -2.42 -8.92 1.12
C GLU A 32 -1.15 -8.69 1.97
N ALA A 33 -0.38 -7.67 1.61
CA ALA A 33 0.70 -7.14 2.43
C ALA A 33 0.48 -5.64 2.67
N ALA A 34 1.07 -5.11 3.75
CA ALA A 34 1.03 -3.69 4.07
C ALA A 34 2.46 -3.14 4.17
N THR A 35 2.70 -1.96 3.61
CA THR A 35 3.98 -1.26 3.70
C THR A 35 3.76 0.24 3.93
N GLU A 36 4.74 0.91 4.52
CA GLU A 36 4.76 2.36 4.63
C GLU A 36 5.08 3.00 3.28
N VAL A 37 4.39 4.10 2.95
CA VAL A 37 4.57 4.79 1.68
C VAL A 37 4.56 6.31 1.86
N ALA A 38 5.09 7.01 0.85
CA ALA A 38 5.06 8.46 0.76
C ALA A 38 3.61 8.99 0.55
N PRO A 39 3.30 10.23 0.95
CA PRO A 39 1.94 10.77 0.94
C PRO A 39 1.29 10.89 -0.45
N ASP A 40 2.10 10.96 -1.50
CA ASP A 40 1.74 11.07 -2.91
C ASP A 40 1.52 9.71 -3.62
N VAL A 41 1.79 8.60 -2.92
CA VAL A 41 1.54 7.26 -3.46
C VAL A 41 0.03 6.98 -3.51
N SER A 42 -0.47 6.69 -4.71
CA SER A 42 -1.82 6.25 -5.00
C SER A 42 -1.83 5.01 -5.90
N ASP A 43 -2.94 4.27 -5.88
CA ASP A 43 -3.14 3.13 -6.78
C ASP A 43 -3.28 3.53 -8.25
N GLU A 44 -3.54 4.80 -8.56
CA GLU A 44 -3.62 5.30 -9.93
C GLU A 44 -2.22 5.37 -10.56
N THR A 45 -1.25 5.90 -9.83
CA THR A 45 0.09 6.23 -10.35
C THR A 45 1.18 5.25 -9.92
N HIS A 46 0.95 4.44 -8.88
CA HIS A 46 1.99 3.57 -8.32
C HIS A 46 1.57 2.10 -8.19
N ARG A 47 2.59 1.24 -8.09
CA ARG A 47 2.48 -0.14 -7.62
C ARG A 47 3.56 -0.43 -6.59
N ILE A 48 3.43 -1.51 -5.83
CA ILE A 48 4.42 -1.94 -4.84
C ILE A 48 5.26 -3.09 -5.40
N VAL A 49 6.58 -2.92 -5.47
CA VAL A 49 7.52 -3.97 -5.85
C VAL A 49 8.53 -4.12 -4.72
N ASP A 50 8.68 -5.34 -4.20
CA ASP A 50 9.58 -5.64 -3.07
C ASP A 50 9.38 -4.71 -1.85
N GLY A 51 8.13 -4.32 -1.59
CA GLY A 51 7.76 -3.46 -0.46
C GLY A 51 8.01 -1.96 -0.70
N GLN A 52 8.45 -1.56 -1.90
CA GLN A 52 8.68 -0.17 -2.29
C GLN A 52 7.66 0.30 -3.33
N ALA A 53 7.21 1.56 -3.21
CA ALA A 53 6.35 2.17 -4.22
C ALA A 53 7.17 2.59 -5.46
N VAL A 54 6.71 2.21 -6.64
CA VAL A 54 7.28 2.58 -7.94
C VAL A 54 6.18 3.13 -8.84
N GLU A 55 6.52 4.13 -9.67
CA GLU A 55 5.59 4.69 -10.65
C GLU A 55 5.22 3.65 -11.72
N LYS A 56 3.99 3.73 -12.22
CA LYS A 56 3.54 2.97 -13.38
C LYS A 56 3.98 3.68 -14.65
N GLU A 57 4.36 2.90 -15.66
CA GLU A 57 4.65 3.39 -17.02
C GLU A 57 3.36 3.73 -17.78
#